data_AF-A0A953JSK3-F1
#
_entry.id   AF-A0A953JSK3-F1
#
_cell.length_a   1.000
_cell.length_b   1.000
_cell.length_c   1.000
_cell.angle_alpha   90.00
_cell.angle_beta   90.00
_cell.angle_gamma   90.00
#
_symmetry.space_group_name_H-M   'P 1'
#
loop_
_entity.id
_entity.type
_entity.pdbx_description
1 polymer ?
#
loop_
_entity_poly.entity_id
_entity_poly.type
_entity_poly.pdbx_seq_one_letter_code
_entity_poly.pdbx_strand_id
1 'polypeptide(L)'
;AGRRCRGNGFGQQGAWILQCQRGRWTRVMTKADYVHLLVALNRSTGTPQSSLSLGPGTTSAPPTLAPPTTPPTMPPTTTTPPEVTLDRLQLVYVTTSDQVADAAMEARIVSTANATSDWFAAQSGGRRPRFLTSGGAVSVVSVQLAATRAEVEARTVPLATLLANAGYSSPANVMDVVWIDTDGIACGATGSKQITIWMAECSIYPSSPATFPYGATYLLAHEITHALGAVPSCAPNYVVGGHLSSDNRDVLYTGSEARDWQNLMLDPGNDDYFRHAIPGCDDIEDSPLW
;
A
#
# COMPACT_ATOMS: atom_id res chain seq x y z
N ALA A 1 2.00 2.95 26.90
CA ALA A 1 1.50 4.24 27.44
C ALA A 1 1.51 4.21 28.96
N GLY A 2 1.56 5.36 29.63
CA GLY A 2 1.36 5.49 31.08
C GLY A 2 2.58 5.21 31.98
N ARG A 3 3.66 4.60 31.45
CA ARG A 3 4.94 4.46 32.17
C ARG A 3 5.61 5.84 32.32
N ARG A 4 6.35 6.01 33.42
CA ARG A 4 7.16 7.23 33.65
C ARG A 4 8.25 7.34 32.58
N CYS A 5 8.48 8.57 32.13
CA CYS A 5 9.55 8.93 31.21
C CYS A 5 10.21 10.23 31.69
N ARG A 6 11.43 10.50 31.23
CA ARG A 6 12.16 11.74 31.52
C ARG A 6 12.44 12.46 30.21
N GLY A 7 12.30 13.79 30.21
CA GLY A 7 12.48 14.63 29.03
C GLY A 7 11.22 14.76 28.16
N ASN A 8 11.41 15.11 26.90
CA ASN A 8 10.38 15.35 25.88
C ASN A 8 10.58 14.46 24.63
N GLY A 9 11.33 13.37 24.77
CA GLY A 9 11.69 12.47 23.67
C GLY A 9 10.54 11.60 23.18
N PHE A 10 10.79 10.91 22.07
CA PHE A 10 9.88 9.93 21.46
C PHE A 10 10.32 8.49 21.81
N GLY A 11 9.36 7.57 21.77
CA GLY A 11 9.58 6.14 22.02
C GLY A 11 8.62 5.31 21.18
N GLN A 12 8.75 3.99 21.23
CA GLN A 12 7.89 3.08 20.47
C GLN A 12 7.35 1.96 21.38
N GLN A 13 6.13 1.50 21.10
CA GLN A 13 5.55 0.34 21.78
C GLN A 13 4.57 -0.38 20.84
N GLY A 14 4.98 -1.55 20.32
CA GLY A 14 4.20 -2.27 19.31
C GLY A 14 3.95 -1.37 18.10
N ALA A 15 2.68 -1.25 17.70
CA ALA A 15 2.24 -0.39 16.60
C ALA A 15 2.20 1.12 16.92
N TRP A 16 2.58 1.56 18.13
CA TRP A 16 2.43 2.95 18.55
C TRP A 16 3.76 3.71 18.65
N ILE A 17 3.76 4.94 18.12
CA ILE A 17 4.72 5.98 18.48
C ILE A 17 4.24 6.65 19.77
N LEU A 18 5.16 6.78 20.72
CA LEU A 18 4.94 7.41 22.02
C LEU A 18 5.71 8.73 22.08
N GLN A 19 5.16 9.73 22.76
CA GLN A 19 5.88 10.94 23.15
C GLN A 19 5.87 11.07 24.67
N CYS A 20 7.02 11.44 25.24
CA CYS A 20 7.11 11.75 26.65
C CYS A 20 6.48 13.13 26.89
N GLN A 21 5.31 13.14 27.51
CA GLN A 21 4.57 14.35 27.85
C GLN A 21 4.32 14.36 29.35
N ARG A 22 4.72 15.46 30.02
CA ARG A 22 4.54 15.65 31.47
C ARG A 22 5.06 14.46 32.30
N GLY A 23 6.19 13.89 31.89
CA GLY A 23 6.84 12.76 32.58
C GLY A 23 6.14 11.41 32.41
N ARG A 24 5.20 11.28 31.46
CA ARG A 24 4.57 10.00 31.09
C ARG A 24 4.56 9.78 29.59
N TRP A 25 4.67 8.52 29.20
CA TRP A 25 4.54 8.12 27.81
C TRP A 25 3.09 8.17 27.34
N THR A 26 2.80 9.04 26.38
CA THR A 26 1.49 9.18 25.72
C THR A 26 1.58 8.61 24.30
N ARG A 27 0.56 7.86 23.87
CA ARG A 27 0.44 7.43 22.46
C ARG A 27 0.11 8.65 21.62
N VAL A 28 0.92 8.94 20.60
CA VAL A 28 0.74 10.14 19.77
C VAL A 28 0.23 9.82 18.38
N MET A 29 0.65 8.70 17.80
CA MET A 29 0.19 8.21 16.50
C MET A 29 0.61 6.75 16.35
N THR A 30 0.00 6.03 15.42
CA THR A 30 0.49 4.70 15.07
C THR A 30 1.76 4.82 14.22
N LYS A 31 2.52 3.73 14.12
CA LYS A 31 3.67 3.63 13.20
C LYS A 31 3.21 3.78 11.75
N ALA A 32 2.01 3.29 11.41
CA ALA A 32 1.40 3.47 10.09
C ALA A 32 1.15 4.97 9.80
N ASP A 33 0.47 5.68 10.71
CA ASP A 33 0.23 7.13 10.57
C ASP A 33 1.55 7.92 10.40
N TYR A 34 2.59 7.51 11.13
CA TYR A 34 3.92 8.12 11.04
C TYR A 34 4.55 7.92 9.65
N VAL A 35 4.43 6.73 9.06
CA VAL A 35 4.88 6.46 7.68
C VAL A 35 4.12 7.36 6.70
N HIS A 36 2.81 7.51 6.86
CA HIS A 36 2.02 8.39 6.00
C HIS A 36 2.42 9.86 6.14
N LEU A 37 2.76 10.33 7.34
CA LEU A 37 3.31 11.67 7.55
C LEU A 37 4.62 11.84 6.77
N LEU A 38 5.51 10.86 6.81
CA LEU A 38 6.78 10.89 6.07
C LEU A 38 6.57 10.88 4.55
N VAL A 39 5.64 10.05 4.04
CA VAL A 39 5.31 10.00 2.61
C VAL A 39 4.68 11.32 2.15
N ALA A 40 3.76 11.90 2.94
CA ALA A 40 3.14 13.19 2.63
C ALA A 40 4.16 14.34 2.62
N LEU A 41 5.08 14.36 3.59
CA LEU A 41 6.16 15.35 3.64
C LEU A 41 7.08 15.25 2.40
N ASN A 42 7.45 14.05 1.98
CA ASN A 42 8.29 13.85 0.79
C ASN A 42 7.59 14.20 -0.54
N ARG A 43 6.26 14.10 -0.60
CA ARG A 43 5.48 14.56 -1.77
C ARG A 43 5.39 16.08 -1.86
N SER A 44 5.41 16.79 -0.73
CA SER A 44 5.32 18.26 -0.70
C SER A 44 6.60 18.99 -1.15
N THR A 45 7.76 18.32 -1.16
CA THR A 45 9.05 18.91 -1.57
C THR A 45 9.29 18.90 -3.09
N GLY A 46 8.34 18.46 -3.91
CA GLY A 46 8.51 18.22 -5.35
C GLY A 46 7.66 19.09 -6.30
N THR A 47 7.46 20.39 -6.04
CA THR A 47 6.68 21.26 -6.96
C THR A 47 7.60 22.19 -7.78
N PRO A 48 7.59 22.15 -9.14
CA PRO A 48 8.20 23.21 -9.95
C PRO A 48 7.25 24.41 -10.07
N GLN A 49 7.75 25.62 -9.77
CA GLN A 49 7.04 26.88 -9.98
C GLN A 49 6.94 27.23 -11.47
N SER A 50 5.72 27.41 -11.99
CA SER A 50 5.50 28.08 -13.29
C SER A 50 5.68 29.59 -13.15
N SER A 51 6.67 30.15 -13.85
CA SER A 51 6.82 31.60 -14.02
C SER A 51 6.09 32.07 -15.29
N LEU A 52 5.07 32.91 -15.10
CA LEU A 52 4.47 33.73 -16.16
C LEU A 52 5.30 35.01 -16.31
N SER A 53 5.77 35.32 -17.51
CA SER A 53 6.39 36.60 -17.85
C SER A 53 5.48 37.39 -18.79
N LEU A 54 5.10 38.60 -18.35
CA LEU A 54 4.44 39.66 -19.10
C LEU A 54 5.48 40.69 -19.56
N GLY A 55 5.38 41.20 -20.80
CA GLY A 55 6.02 42.46 -21.18
C GLY A 55 6.01 42.79 -22.68
N PRO A 56 6.01 44.08 -23.10
CA PRO A 56 5.13 44.60 -24.16
C PRO A 56 5.87 45.26 -25.36
N GLY A 57 5.14 45.63 -26.42
CA GLY A 57 5.65 46.61 -27.41
C GLY A 57 4.97 46.61 -28.80
N THR A 58 4.17 47.63 -29.05
CA THR A 58 3.53 48.04 -30.31
C THR A 58 4.51 48.60 -31.37
N THR A 59 4.26 48.39 -32.69
CA THR A 59 3.96 49.47 -33.69
C THR A 59 3.92 49.00 -35.16
N SER A 60 2.86 49.43 -35.86
CA SER A 60 2.71 49.81 -37.30
C SER A 60 2.89 48.82 -38.48
N ALA A 61 1.90 48.86 -39.38
CA ALA A 61 1.76 48.20 -40.70
C ALA A 61 1.55 49.29 -41.80
N PRO A 62 1.23 49.02 -43.10
CA PRO A 62 1.34 47.82 -43.97
C PRO A 62 2.00 48.18 -45.37
N PRO A 63 2.01 47.32 -46.43
CA PRO A 63 0.81 47.07 -47.25
C PRO A 63 0.58 45.58 -47.62
N THR A 64 -0.69 45.34 -47.95
CA THR A 64 -1.38 44.10 -48.33
C THR A 64 -0.62 43.18 -49.28
N LEU A 65 -0.28 41.99 -48.78
CA LEU A 65 -0.05 40.77 -49.56
C LEU A 65 -1.08 39.73 -49.16
N ALA A 66 -1.57 38.98 -50.15
CA ALA A 66 -2.56 37.93 -50.01
C ALA A 66 -2.18 36.91 -48.91
N PRO A 67 -3.16 36.35 -48.17
CA PRO A 67 -2.87 35.44 -47.07
C PRO A 67 -2.13 34.19 -47.58
N PRO A 68 -0.95 33.83 -47.04
CA PRO A 68 -0.44 32.49 -47.19
C PRO A 68 -1.39 31.54 -46.45
N THR A 69 -1.89 30.53 -47.15
CA THR A 69 -2.64 29.42 -46.57
C THR A 69 -1.82 28.79 -45.45
N THR A 70 -2.22 29.02 -44.20
CA THR A 70 -1.68 28.36 -43.03
C THR A 70 -1.87 26.85 -43.18
N PRO A 71 -0.80 26.03 -43.08
CA PRO A 71 -0.96 24.61 -42.86
C PRO A 71 -1.78 24.42 -41.58
N PRO A 72 -2.69 23.43 -41.50
CA PRO A 72 -3.43 23.18 -40.27
C PRO A 72 -2.44 22.94 -39.13
N THR A 73 -2.47 23.82 -38.13
CA THR A 73 -1.84 23.58 -36.83
C THR A 73 -2.50 22.33 -36.26
N MET A 74 -1.81 21.19 -36.36
CA MET A 74 -2.21 20.01 -35.61
C MET A 74 -2.18 20.38 -34.12
N PRO A 75 -3.25 20.09 -33.35
CA PRO A 75 -3.17 20.18 -31.90
C PRO A 75 -2.01 19.29 -31.44
N PRO A 76 -1.24 19.70 -30.42
CA PRO A 76 -0.25 18.82 -29.83
C PRO A 76 -0.99 17.58 -29.33
N THR A 77 -0.78 16.44 -29.99
CA THR A 77 -1.20 15.14 -29.49
C THR A 77 -0.29 14.82 -28.32
N THR A 78 -0.59 15.40 -27.16
CA THR A 78 -0.07 14.90 -25.89
C THR A 78 -0.79 13.58 -25.64
N THR A 79 -0.33 12.51 -26.28
CA THR A 79 -0.69 11.15 -25.90
C THR A 79 -0.08 10.93 -24.52
N THR A 80 -0.81 11.28 -23.47
CA THR A 80 -0.56 10.76 -22.14
C THR A 80 -0.52 9.23 -22.29
N PRO A 81 0.59 8.56 -21.92
CA PRO A 81 0.63 7.11 -21.93
C PRO A 81 -0.59 6.57 -21.18
N PRO A 82 -1.22 5.47 -21.64
CA PRO A 82 -2.32 4.90 -20.91
C PRO A 82 -1.87 4.61 -19.48
N GLU A 83 -2.65 5.08 -18.52
CA GLU A 83 -2.45 4.76 -17.12
C GLU A 83 -2.47 3.24 -16.97
N VAL A 84 -1.42 2.67 -16.41
CA VAL A 84 -1.32 1.22 -16.26
C VAL A 84 -2.18 0.81 -15.09
N THR A 85 -3.31 0.19 -15.40
CA THR A 85 -4.20 -0.40 -14.40
C THR A 85 -3.60 -1.71 -13.88
N LEU A 86 -3.42 -1.83 -12.55
CA LEU A 86 -3.05 -3.08 -11.91
C LEU A 86 -4.24 -4.04 -11.90
N ASP A 87 -4.07 -5.28 -12.36
CA ASP A 87 -5.19 -6.22 -12.52
C ASP A 87 -4.91 -7.62 -11.92
N ARG A 88 -3.76 -7.78 -11.27
CA ARG A 88 -3.36 -9.03 -10.62
C ARG A 88 -2.24 -8.86 -9.59
N LEU A 89 -2.15 -9.84 -8.71
CA LEU A 89 -1.24 -9.92 -7.57
C LEU A 89 -0.22 -11.05 -7.79
N GLN A 90 1.07 -10.76 -7.73
CA GLN A 90 2.14 -11.76 -7.70
C GLN A 90 2.63 -11.96 -6.27
N LEU A 91 2.55 -13.18 -5.73
CA LEU A 91 3.19 -13.47 -4.46
C LEU A 91 4.70 -13.63 -4.66
N VAL A 92 5.49 -12.97 -3.81
CA VAL A 92 6.94 -12.99 -3.86
C VAL A 92 7.50 -13.35 -2.49
N TYR A 93 8.31 -14.40 -2.38
CA TYR A 93 9.05 -14.74 -1.16
C TYR A 93 10.50 -14.28 -1.28
N VAL A 94 10.91 -13.38 -0.40
CA VAL A 94 12.24 -12.76 -0.44
C VAL A 94 13.08 -13.24 0.74
N THR A 95 14.33 -13.59 0.43
CA THR A 95 15.37 -13.89 1.42
C THR A 95 16.57 -12.96 1.21
N THR A 96 17.27 -12.63 2.28
CA THR A 96 18.54 -11.89 2.20
C THR A 96 19.72 -12.85 1.98
N SER A 97 20.87 -12.31 1.60
CA SER A 97 22.06 -13.12 1.27
C SER A 97 22.60 -13.95 2.44
N ASP A 98 22.33 -13.50 3.66
CA ASP A 98 22.68 -14.14 4.93
C ASP A 98 21.56 -15.00 5.53
N GLN A 99 20.43 -15.15 4.83
CA GLN A 99 19.31 -16.00 5.23
C GLN A 99 19.32 -17.34 4.48
N VAL A 100 18.87 -18.38 5.18
CA VAL A 100 18.55 -19.67 4.58
C VAL A 100 17.06 -19.68 4.26
N ALA A 101 16.70 -19.97 3.01
CA ALA A 101 15.31 -20.07 2.60
C ALA A 101 14.60 -21.22 3.34
N ASP A 102 13.41 -20.94 3.90
CA ASP A 102 12.53 -21.97 4.43
C ASP A 102 11.81 -22.65 3.26
N ALA A 103 12.13 -23.92 3.02
CA ALA A 103 11.57 -24.72 1.94
C ALA A 103 10.04 -24.89 2.02
N ALA A 104 9.43 -24.67 3.19
CA ALA A 104 7.98 -24.73 3.36
C ALA A 104 7.28 -23.37 3.17
N MET A 105 8.03 -22.27 3.04
CA MET A 105 7.46 -20.92 3.07
C MET A 105 6.52 -20.66 1.90
N GLU A 106 6.86 -21.09 0.69
CA GLU A 106 5.99 -20.92 -0.48
C GLU A 106 4.61 -21.58 -0.26
N ALA A 107 4.59 -22.81 0.27
CA ALA A 107 3.35 -23.52 0.58
C ALA A 107 2.52 -22.82 1.67
N ARG A 108 3.18 -22.20 2.65
CA ARG A 108 2.51 -21.41 3.69
C ARG A 108 1.93 -20.10 3.14
N ILE A 109 2.67 -19.44 2.24
CA ILE A 109 2.20 -18.23 1.55
C ILE A 109 0.97 -18.56 0.68
N VAL A 110 1.01 -19.65 -0.08
CA VAL A 110 -0.15 -20.13 -0.87
C VAL A 110 -1.34 -20.43 0.04
N SER A 111 -1.12 -21.16 1.15
CA SER A 111 -2.21 -21.47 2.09
C SER A 111 -2.82 -20.19 2.69
N THR A 112 -1.99 -19.19 3.00
CA THR A 112 -2.42 -17.89 3.53
C THR A 112 -3.25 -17.14 2.49
N ALA A 113 -2.78 -17.07 1.24
CA ALA A 113 -3.49 -16.41 0.14
C ALA A 113 -4.86 -17.07 -0.15
N ASN A 114 -4.94 -18.39 -0.09
CA ASN A 114 -6.19 -19.12 -0.27
C ASN A 114 -7.19 -18.81 0.86
N ALA A 115 -6.76 -18.88 2.12
CA ALA A 115 -7.62 -18.56 3.27
C ALA A 115 -8.12 -17.10 3.24
N THR A 116 -7.25 -16.15 2.86
CA THR A 116 -7.63 -14.76 2.64
C THR A 116 -8.60 -14.60 1.47
N SER A 117 -8.40 -15.32 0.36
CA SER A 117 -9.32 -15.30 -0.80
C SER A 117 -10.69 -15.85 -0.45
N ASP A 118 -10.76 -16.91 0.36
CA ASP A 118 -12.02 -17.48 0.83
C ASP A 118 -12.79 -16.49 1.71
N TRP A 119 -12.08 -15.76 2.58
CA TRP A 119 -12.71 -14.68 3.36
C TRP A 119 -13.24 -13.56 2.45
N PHE A 120 -12.44 -13.05 1.51
CA PHE A 120 -12.93 -12.06 0.54
C PHE A 120 -14.15 -12.54 -0.23
N ALA A 121 -14.17 -13.80 -0.69
CA ALA A 121 -15.32 -14.38 -1.38
C ALA A 121 -16.57 -14.38 -0.50
N ALA A 122 -16.43 -14.72 0.78
CA ALA A 122 -17.53 -14.69 1.75
C ALA A 122 -18.04 -13.26 2.01
N GLN A 123 -17.16 -12.26 2.06
CA GLN A 123 -17.52 -10.86 2.32
C GLN A 123 -18.12 -10.15 1.10
N SER A 124 -17.72 -10.54 -0.11
CA SER A 124 -17.99 -9.78 -1.33
C SER A 124 -19.05 -10.39 -2.26
N GLY A 125 -19.68 -11.50 -1.86
CA GLY A 125 -20.59 -12.24 -2.74
C GLY A 125 -19.86 -13.02 -3.84
N GLY A 126 -18.64 -13.48 -3.57
CA GLY A 126 -17.88 -14.41 -4.41
C GLY A 126 -16.66 -13.85 -5.13
N ARG A 127 -16.35 -12.55 -5.00
CA ARG A 127 -15.15 -11.95 -5.60
C ARG A 127 -13.89 -12.34 -4.82
N ARG A 128 -12.76 -12.49 -5.51
CA ARG A 128 -11.51 -12.99 -4.92
C ARG A 128 -10.33 -12.21 -5.48
N PRO A 129 -9.35 -11.79 -4.67
CA PRO A 129 -8.16 -11.14 -5.23
C PRO A 129 -7.51 -11.99 -6.34
N ARG A 130 -7.16 -11.37 -7.46
CA ARG A 130 -6.58 -12.02 -8.66
C ARG A 130 -5.12 -12.38 -8.48
N PHE A 131 -4.83 -13.44 -7.73
CA PHE A 131 -3.48 -13.96 -7.65
C PHE A 131 -3.03 -14.62 -8.96
N LEU A 132 -1.78 -14.39 -9.35
CA LEU A 132 -1.16 -15.10 -10.46
C LEU A 132 -1.04 -16.59 -10.15
N THR A 133 -1.34 -17.40 -11.16
CA THR A 133 -1.33 -18.87 -11.06
C THR A 133 -0.33 -19.50 -12.00
N SER A 134 0.19 -20.66 -11.61
CA SER A 134 0.99 -21.56 -12.44
C SER A 134 0.43 -22.97 -12.30
N GLY A 135 0.14 -23.63 -13.42
CA GLY A 135 -0.49 -24.96 -13.40
C GLY A 135 -1.87 -25.00 -12.72
N GLY A 136 -2.59 -23.87 -12.67
CA GLY A 136 -3.92 -23.76 -12.03
C GLY A 136 -3.90 -23.52 -10.52
N ALA A 137 -2.73 -23.42 -9.88
CA ALA A 137 -2.57 -23.07 -8.47
C ALA A 137 -1.93 -21.69 -8.32
N VAL A 138 -2.23 -20.98 -7.22
CA VAL A 138 -1.57 -19.73 -6.86
C VAL A 138 -0.06 -19.94 -6.84
N SER A 139 0.67 -19.06 -7.53
CA SER A 139 2.13 -19.14 -7.66
C SER A 139 2.85 -18.19 -6.70
N VAL A 140 4.03 -18.60 -6.24
CA VAL A 140 4.98 -17.76 -5.50
C VAL A 140 6.28 -17.70 -6.29
N VAL A 141 6.87 -16.52 -6.39
CA VAL A 141 8.22 -16.36 -6.95
C VAL A 141 9.19 -16.14 -5.79
N SER A 142 10.20 -17.01 -5.67
CA SER A 142 11.27 -16.81 -4.70
C SER A 142 12.42 -15.97 -5.27
N VAL A 143 12.88 -15.01 -4.48
CA VAL A 143 14.01 -14.13 -4.83
C VAL A 143 14.99 -14.10 -3.66
N GLN A 144 16.27 -14.30 -3.95
CA GLN A 144 17.34 -14.05 -2.98
C GLN A 144 18.01 -12.73 -3.31
N LEU A 145 18.07 -11.82 -2.35
CA LEU A 145 18.77 -10.55 -2.47
C LEU A 145 20.27 -10.75 -2.27
N ALA A 146 21.09 -9.92 -2.93
CA ALA A 146 22.50 -9.81 -2.61
C ALA A 146 22.73 -9.10 -1.26
N ALA A 147 21.79 -8.24 -0.85
CA ALA A 147 21.83 -7.52 0.42
C ALA A 147 21.58 -8.47 1.60
N THR A 148 22.26 -8.20 2.71
CA THR A 148 22.07 -8.84 4.02
C THR A 148 20.80 -8.32 4.71
N ARG A 149 20.33 -9.02 5.74
CA ARG A 149 19.21 -8.58 6.59
C ARG A 149 19.44 -7.18 7.15
N ALA A 150 20.64 -6.94 7.69
CA ALA A 150 20.99 -5.65 8.27
C ALA A 150 20.93 -4.49 7.24
N GLU A 151 21.33 -4.73 5.99
CA GLU A 151 21.28 -3.71 4.93
C GLU A 151 19.83 -3.42 4.50
N VAL A 152 18.98 -4.43 4.41
CA VAL A 152 17.54 -4.24 4.13
C VAL A 152 16.88 -3.44 5.26
N GLU A 153 17.17 -3.78 6.52
CA GLU A 153 16.63 -3.09 7.70
C GLU A 153 17.16 -1.65 7.85
N ALA A 154 18.37 -1.37 7.34
CA ALA A 154 18.90 -0.01 7.28
C ALA A 154 18.10 0.91 6.32
N ARG A 155 17.37 0.33 5.36
CA ARG A 155 16.46 1.04 4.42
C ARG A 155 17.14 2.17 3.65
N THR A 156 18.44 2.05 3.39
CA THR A 156 19.20 2.99 2.57
C THR A 156 18.90 2.83 1.08
N VAL A 157 18.43 1.65 0.67
CA VAL A 157 18.01 1.31 -0.70
C VAL A 157 16.57 0.78 -0.66
N PRO A 158 15.66 1.29 -1.53
CA PRO A 158 14.30 0.75 -1.60
C PRO A 158 14.28 -0.74 -1.96
N LEU A 159 13.38 -1.51 -1.33
CA LEU A 159 13.26 -2.96 -1.57
C LEU A 159 13.01 -3.29 -3.05
N ALA A 160 12.19 -2.49 -3.74
CA ALA A 160 11.97 -2.64 -5.18
C ALA A 160 13.27 -2.55 -6.01
N THR A 161 14.19 -1.67 -5.62
CA THR A 161 15.51 -1.56 -6.27
C THR A 161 16.38 -2.77 -5.96
N LEU A 162 16.34 -3.29 -4.73
CA LEU A 162 17.07 -4.51 -4.36
C LEU A 162 16.56 -5.74 -5.14
N LEU A 163 15.24 -5.85 -5.32
CA LEU A 163 14.62 -6.89 -6.15
C LEU A 163 15.05 -6.77 -7.61
N ALA A 164 15.02 -5.56 -8.18
CA ALA A 164 15.49 -5.31 -9.55
C ALA A 164 16.97 -5.67 -9.73
N ASN A 165 17.82 -5.32 -8.75
CA ASN A 165 19.24 -5.68 -8.76
C ASN A 165 19.48 -7.19 -8.65
N ALA A 166 18.55 -7.93 -8.03
CA ALA A 166 18.53 -9.39 -8.01
C ALA A 166 17.97 -10.01 -9.31
N GLY A 167 17.60 -9.18 -10.31
CA GLY A 167 17.05 -9.63 -11.58
C GLY A 167 15.54 -9.89 -11.56
N TYR A 168 14.85 -9.59 -10.46
CA TYR A 168 13.40 -9.73 -10.38
C TYR A 168 12.69 -8.52 -11.00
N SER A 169 11.70 -8.78 -11.85
CA SER A 169 10.75 -7.78 -12.32
C SER A 169 9.39 -8.42 -12.58
N SER A 170 8.33 -7.66 -12.35
CA SER A 170 6.95 -8.05 -12.64
C SER A 170 6.39 -7.18 -13.77
N PRO A 171 5.46 -7.72 -14.60
CA PRO A 171 4.77 -6.93 -15.62
C PRO A 171 4.16 -5.63 -15.07
N ALA A 172 3.94 -4.65 -15.95
CA ALA A 172 3.52 -3.30 -15.54
C ALA A 172 2.19 -3.29 -14.77
N ASN A 173 1.25 -4.15 -15.13
CA ASN A 173 -0.07 -4.30 -14.50
C ASN A 173 -0.12 -5.32 -13.36
N VAL A 174 1.04 -5.74 -12.83
CA VAL A 174 1.15 -6.66 -11.70
C VAL A 174 1.58 -5.89 -10.46
N MET A 175 0.84 -6.10 -9.38
CA MET A 175 1.23 -5.69 -8.04
C MET A 175 1.96 -6.83 -7.33
N ASP A 176 3.15 -6.55 -6.81
CA ASP A 176 3.93 -7.54 -6.07
C ASP A 176 3.48 -7.58 -4.61
N VAL A 177 3.25 -8.78 -4.07
CA VAL A 177 2.97 -9.03 -2.65
C VAL A 177 4.17 -9.72 -2.04
N VAL A 178 5.06 -8.91 -1.47
CA VAL A 178 6.39 -9.31 -1.01
C VAL A 178 6.34 -9.73 0.45
N TRP A 179 6.74 -10.97 0.71
CA TRP A 179 6.98 -11.52 2.05
C TRP A 179 8.48 -11.55 2.31
N ILE A 180 8.94 -10.86 3.36
CA ILE A 180 10.36 -10.78 3.70
C ILE A 180 10.58 -10.91 5.21
N ASP A 181 11.56 -11.73 5.63
CA ASP A 181 11.86 -11.95 7.05
C ASP A 181 12.87 -10.92 7.58
N THR A 182 12.47 -9.66 7.60
CA THR A 182 13.25 -8.55 8.15
C THR A 182 12.35 -7.64 8.96
N ASP A 183 12.93 -6.77 9.78
CA ASP A 183 12.17 -5.74 10.50
C ASP A 183 11.58 -4.71 9.53
N GLY A 184 10.53 -4.02 9.98
CA GLY A 184 9.65 -3.15 9.19
C GLY A 184 9.49 -1.78 9.84
N ILE A 185 8.79 -0.86 9.17
CA ILE A 185 8.23 0.32 9.89
C ILE A 185 6.83 -0.02 10.40
N ALA A 186 6.15 -0.98 9.75
CA ALA A 186 4.90 -1.59 10.16
C ALA A 186 4.94 -3.08 9.80
N CYS A 187 3.93 -3.86 10.22
CA CYS A 187 3.85 -5.28 9.86
C CYS A 187 3.68 -5.46 8.33
N GLY A 188 2.91 -4.56 7.72
CA GLY A 188 2.64 -4.50 6.29
C GLY A 188 2.54 -3.05 5.83
N ALA A 189 2.73 -2.83 4.53
CA ALA A 189 2.39 -1.57 3.89
C ALA A 189 2.11 -1.77 2.40
N THR A 190 1.14 -1.01 1.92
CA THR A 190 0.73 -0.98 0.53
C THR A 190 1.19 0.30 -0.14
N GLY A 191 1.96 0.15 -1.22
CA GLY A 191 2.39 1.22 -2.13
C GLY A 191 1.70 1.12 -3.49
N SER A 192 2.20 1.87 -4.48
CA SER A 192 1.57 1.96 -5.80
C SER A 192 1.70 0.74 -6.70
N LYS A 193 2.67 -0.15 -6.45
CA LYS A 193 2.88 -1.41 -7.21
C LYS A 193 3.35 -2.57 -6.32
N GLN A 194 3.37 -2.37 -5.01
CA GLN A 194 3.95 -3.33 -4.09
C GLN A 194 3.23 -3.28 -2.74
N ILE A 195 2.79 -4.44 -2.27
CA ILE A 195 2.51 -4.72 -0.87
C ILE A 195 3.78 -5.35 -0.29
N THR A 196 4.26 -4.87 0.84
CA THR A 196 5.36 -5.52 1.57
C THR A 196 4.88 -5.96 2.94
N ILE A 197 5.15 -7.20 3.31
CA ILE A 197 4.90 -7.77 4.63
C ILE A 197 6.24 -8.12 5.27
N TRP A 198 6.59 -7.38 6.32
CA TRP A 198 7.81 -7.54 7.11
C TRP A 198 7.54 -8.51 8.25
N MET A 199 7.86 -9.79 8.03
CA MET A 199 7.42 -10.86 8.92
C MET A 199 8.02 -10.72 10.33
N ALA A 200 9.27 -10.30 10.44
CA ALA A 200 9.94 -10.17 11.73
C ALA A 200 9.42 -8.98 12.57
N GLU A 201 9.00 -7.87 11.95
CA GLU A 201 8.54 -6.65 12.64
C GLU A 201 7.44 -6.94 13.67
N CYS A 202 6.53 -7.84 13.30
CA CYS A 202 5.38 -8.21 14.14
C CYS A 202 5.37 -9.69 14.51
N SER A 203 6.41 -10.44 14.14
CA SER A 203 6.45 -11.90 14.27
C SER A 203 5.23 -12.58 13.65
N ILE A 204 4.81 -12.09 12.49
CA ILE A 204 3.66 -12.60 11.73
C ILE A 204 4.18 -13.33 10.51
N TYR A 205 4.05 -14.66 10.52
CA TYR A 205 4.52 -15.54 9.45
C TYR A 205 3.34 -16.29 8.82
N PRO A 206 3.36 -16.54 7.50
CA PRO A 206 2.45 -17.46 6.85
C PRO A 206 2.46 -18.84 7.51
N SER A 207 1.33 -19.54 7.52
CA SER A 207 1.20 -20.90 8.03
C SER A 207 0.55 -21.85 7.02
N SER A 208 0.69 -23.15 7.22
CA SER A 208 0.02 -24.19 6.43
C SER A 208 -0.39 -25.34 7.37
N PRO A 209 -1.69 -25.60 7.56
CA PRO A 209 -2.82 -24.83 7.01
C PRO A 209 -2.90 -23.42 7.62
N ALA A 210 -3.33 -22.46 6.82
CA ALA A 210 -3.67 -21.11 7.27
C ALA A 210 -5.15 -21.01 7.62
N THR A 211 -5.48 -20.21 8.62
CA THR A 211 -6.85 -19.97 9.08
C THR A 211 -7.07 -18.48 9.30
N PHE A 212 -8.06 -17.91 8.59
CA PHE A 212 -8.60 -16.58 8.90
C PHE A 212 -9.28 -16.63 10.29
N PRO A 213 -9.23 -15.60 11.15
CA PRO A 213 -8.89 -14.20 10.87
C PRO A 213 -7.62 -13.66 11.56
N TYR A 214 -6.60 -14.49 11.80
CA TYR A 214 -5.45 -14.07 12.62
C TYR A 214 -4.14 -14.02 11.84
N GLY A 215 -3.17 -13.28 12.38
CA GLY A 215 -1.80 -13.27 11.87
C GLY A 215 -1.73 -12.93 10.39
N ALA A 216 -1.06 -13.78 9.62
CA ALA A 216 -0.72 -13.52 8.21
C ALA A 216 -1.96 -13.41 7.31
N THR A 217 -3.04 -14.14 7.59
CA THR A 217 -4.25 -14.07 6.77
C THR A 217 -4.99 -12.75 6.95
N TYR A 218 -5.03 -12.23 8.19
CA TYR A 218 -5.57 -10.89 8.45
C TYR A 218 -4.69 -9.81 7.85
N LEU A 219 -3.38 -9.88 8.08
CA LEU A 219 -2.46 -8.88 7.56
C LEU A 219 -2.50 -8.81 6.03
N LEU A 220 -2.53 -9.96 5.36
CA LEU A 220 -2.69 -10.02 3.91
C LEU A 220 -4.03 -9.42 3.46
N ALA A 221 -5.14 -9.73 4.15
CA ALA A 221 -6.44 -9.15 3.82
C ALA A 221 -6.46 -7.62 4.00
N HIS A 222 -5.88 -7.13 5.08
CA HIS A 222 -5.75 -5.71 5.38
C HIS A 222 -4.99 -4.97 4.27
N GLU A 223 -3.80 -5.45 3.91
CA GLU A 223 -3.01 -4.80 2.84
C GLU A 223 -3.66 -4.93 1.46
N ILE A 224 -4.30 -6.06 1.14
CA ILE A 224 -5.05 -6.19 -0.12
C ILE A 224 -6.23 -5.22 -0.14
N THR A 225 -6.89 -4.97 0.99
CA THR A 225 -8.00 -4.00 1.07
C THR A 225 -7.50 -2.59 0.74
N HIS A 226 -6.29 -2.23 1.18
CA HIS A 226 -5.63 -1.00 0.71
C HIS A 226 -5.33 -1.01 -0.79
N ALA A 227 -4.80 -2.12 -1.30
CA ALA A 227 -4.47 -2.23 -2.73
C ALA A 227 -5.70 -2.15 -3.64
N LEU A 228 -6.86 -2.59 -3.15
CA LEU A 228 -8.14 -2.49 -3.85
C LEU A 228 -8.64 -1.04 -3.94
N GLY A 229 -8.16 -0.13 -3.07
CA GLY A 229 -8.46 1.30 -3.10
C GLY A 229 -8.90 1.91 -1.75
N ALA A 230 -9.04 1.10 -0.70
CA ALA A 230 -9.55 1.56 0.58
C ALA A 230 -8.46 2.12 1.52
N VAL A 231 -8.78 2.98 2.49
CA VAL A 231 -10.00 3.76 2.59
C VAL A 231 -9.81 5.08 1.82
N PRO A 232 -10.69 5.44 0.87
CA PRO A 232 -10.60 6.71 0.20
C PRO A 232 -10.94 7.85 1.18
N SER A 233 -10.33 9.03 1.02
CA SER A 233 -10.51 10.14 1.98
C SER A 233 -11.91 10.78 1.97
N CYS A 234 -12.77 10.36 1.05
CA CYS A 234 -14.19 10.74 0.98
C CYS A 234 -15.09 9.85 1.84
N ALA A 235 -14.58 8.72 2.36
CA ALA A 235 -15.34 7.84 3.25
C ALA A 235 -15.68 8.57 4.57
N PRO A 236 -16.92 8.43 5.09
CA PRO A 236 -17.39 9.18 6.26
C PRO A 236 -16.60 8.90 7.53
N ASN A 237 -16.09 7.68 7.71
CA ASN A 237 -15.32 7.29 8.89
C ASN A 237 -13.80 7.31 8.67
N TYR A 238 -13.34 7.86 7.53
CA TYR A 238 -11.92 7.96 7.20
C TYR A 238 -11.12 8.63 8.32
N VAL A 239 -10.02 7.99 8.69
CA VAL A 239 -8.95 8.60 9.44
C VAL A 239 -7.67 8.61 8.62
N VAL A 240 -6.76 9.53 8.97
CA VAL A 240 -5.49 9.70 8.27
C VAL A 240 -4.77 8.36 8.09
N GLY A 241 -4.21 8.13 6.90
CA GLY A 241 -3.50 6.89 6.59
C GLY A 241 -4.38 5.80 5.98
N GLY A 242 -5.59 6.13 5.50
CA GLY A 242 -6.42 5.17 4.77
C GLY A 242 -7.07 4.13 5.66
N HIS A 243 -7.39 4.48 6.91
CA HIS A 243 -7.97 3.58 7.91
C HIS A 243 -9.32 4.13 8.41
N LEU A 244 -10.00 3.36 9.27
CA LEU A 244 -11.20 3.79 9.99
C LEU A 244 -10.99 3.67 11.50
N SER A 245 -11.81 4.34 12.32
CA SER A 245 -11.73 4.25 13.78
C SER A 245 -13.07 4.00 14.49
N SER A 246 -14.16 3.86 13.74
CA SER A 246 -15.53 3.76 14.23
C SER A 246 -15.95 2.33 14.62
N ASP A 247 -15.74 1.33 13.76
CA ASP A 247 -16.17 -0.05 13.99
C ASP A 247 -14.99 -1.01 14.12
N ASN A 248 -14.84 -1.63 15.30
CA ASN A 248 -13.75 -2.54 15.63
C ASN A 248 -13.80 -3.90 14.92
N ARG A 249 -14.81 -4.14 14.08
CA ARG A 249 -14.93 -5.28 13.16
C ARG A 249 -14.39 -4.99 11.76
N ASP A 250 -14.13 -3.73 11.40
CA ASP A 250 -13.62 -3.39 10.07
C ASP A 250 -12.17 -3.87 9.89
N VAL A 251 -11.83 -4.50 8.76
CA VAL A 251 -10.47 -5.01 8.49
C VAL A 251 -9.40 -3.91 8.54
N LEU A 252 -9.74 -2.66 8.23
CA LEU A 252 -8.91 -1.46 8.28
C LEU A 252 -9.08 -0.63 9.57
N TYR A 253 -9.69 -1.18 10.63
CA TYR A 253 -9.82 -0.50 11.92
C TYR A 253 -8.47 -0.17 12.61
N THR A 254 -8.29 1.09 13.00
CA THR A 254 -7.13 1.58 13.79
C THR A 254 -7.55 2.29 15.09
N GLY A 255 -8.82 2.16 15.47
CA GLY A 255 -9.34 2.80 16.68
C GLY A 255 -8.78 2.19 17.98
N SER A 256 -9.17 2.79 19.10
CA SER A 256 -8.60 2.45 20.42
C SER A 256 -9.20 1.21 21.09
N GLU A 257 -10.32 0.70 20.58
CA GLU A 257 -11.02 -0.43 21.16
C GLU A 257 -10.33 -1.75 20.80
N ALA A 258 -10.63 -2.80 21.57
CA ALA A 258 -10.18 -4.12 21.23
C ALA A 258 -10.88 -4.57 19.94
N ARG A 259 -10.11 -5.02 18.95
CA ARG A 259 -10.64 -5.56 17.70
C ARG A 259 -11.54 -6.77 17.97
N ASP A 260 -12.73 -6.79 17.36
CA ASP A 260 -13.60 -7.96 17.38
C ASP A 260 -13.17 -8.94 16.29
N TRP A 261 -12.15 -9.73 16.64
CA TRP A 261 -11.56 -10.70 15.72
C TRP A 261 -12.56 -11.74 15.21
N GLN A 262 -13.57 -12.12 16.01
CA GLN A 262 -14.47 -13.21 15.64
C GLN A 262 -15.49 -12.78 14.59
N ASN A 263 -15.74 -11.48 14.46
CA ASN A 263 -16.71 -10.91 13.53
C ASN A 263 -16.04 -9.93 12.56
N LEU A 264 -14.80 -10.17 12.13
CA LEU A 264 -14.12 -9.32 11.16
C LEU A 264 -14.87 -9.27 9.82
N MET A 265 -15.13 -8.05 9.35
CA MET A 265 -15.86 -7.75 8.12
C MET A 265 -15.01 -6.91 7.17
N LEU A 266 -15.34 -6.97 5.88
CA LEU A 266 -14.70 -6.12 4.88
C LEU A 266 -15.03 -4.65 5.13
N ASP A 267 -16.30 -4.28 5.15
CA ASP A 267 -16.77 -2.90 5.40
C ASP A 267 -18.08 -2.99 6.23
N PRO A 268 -18.03 -2.89 7.58
CA PRO A 268 -19.21 -3.03 8.42
C PRO A 268 -20.27 -1.95 8.11
N GLY A 269 -21.30 -2.35 7.37
CA GLY A 269 -22.40 -1.44 6.98
C GLY A 269 -22.35 -1.01 5.53
N ASN A 270 -21.26 -1.32 4.81
CA ASN A 270 -21.03 -0.93 3.42
C ASN A 270 -21.21 0.58 3.22
N ASP A 271 -20.62 1.37 4.10
CA ASP A 271 -20.80 2.82 4.14
C ASP A 271 -19.49 3.59 4.04
N ASP A 272 -18.34 2.92 3.86
CA ASP A 272 -17.05 3.58 3.76
C ASP A 272 -16.33 3.37 2.41
N TYR A 273 -16.16 2.14 1.96
CA TYR A 273 -15.31 1.86 0.79
C TYR A 273 -15.69 0.63 -0.04
N PHE A 274 -16.63 -0.19 0.40
CA PHE A 274 -17.12 -1.34 -0.37
C PHE A 274 -18.65 -1.34 -0.48
N ARG A 275 -19.16 -1.34 -1.72
CA ARG A 275 -20.60 -1.32 -2.03
C ARG A 275 -21.35 -0.18 -1.35
N HIS A 276 -20.72 0.97 -1.25
CA HIS A 276 -21.30 2.15 -0.65
C HIS A 276 -22.05 2.98 -1.70
N ALA A 277 -22.89 3.91 -1.24
CA ALA A 277 -23.67 4.81 -2.10
C ALA A 277 -23.14 6.25 -2.10
N ILE A 278 -21.87 6.45 -1.73
CA ILE A 278 -21.25 7.78 -1.58
C ILE A 278 -20.93 8.36 -2.97
N PRO A 279 -21.60 9.44 -3.42
CA PRO A 279 -21.36 9.99 -4.75
C PRO A 279 -19.94 10.56 -4.90
N GLY A 280 -19.25 10.15 -5.97
CA GLY A 280 -17.91 10.66 -6.29
C GLY A 280 -16.79 10.11 -5.42
N CYS A 281 -17.05 9.01 -4.69
CA CYS A 281 -16.05 8.28 -3.93
C CYS A 281 -15.79 6.94 -4.62
N ASP A 282 -14.51 6.56 -4.77
CA ASP A 282 -14.14 5.31 -5.42
C ASP A 282 -14.60 4.12 -4.57
N ASP A 283 -15.33 3.19 -5.18
CA ASP A 283 -15.77 1.95 -4.53
C ASP A 283 -14.79 0.83 -4.86
N ILE A 284 -14.28 0.15 -3.83
CA ILE A 284 -13.36 -0.95 -4.08
C ILE A 284 -14.02 -2.08 -4.86
N GLU A 285 -15.35 -2.20 -4.92
CA GLU A 285 -16.05 -3.15 -5.79
C GLU A 285 -15.64 -3.03 -7.28
N ASP A 286 -15.25 -1.83 -7.71
CA ASP A 286 -14.83 -1.55 -9.09
C ASP A 286 -13.34 -1.84 -9.34
N SER A 287 -12.62 -2.30 -8.31
CA SER A 287 -11.19 -2.57 -8.42
C SER A 287 -10.89 -3.69 -9.44
N PRO A 288 -9.93 -3.51 -10.34
CA PRO A 288 -9.51 -4.53 -11.31
C PRO A 288 -8.76 -5.72 -10.68
N LEU A 289 -8.42 -5.62 -9.39
CA LEU A 289 -7.71 -6.66 -8.63
C LEU A 289 -8.64 -7.78 -8.09
N TRP A 290 -9.97 -7.73 -8.32
CA TRP A 290 -10.97 -8.78 -7.99
C TRP A 290 -11.14 -9.90 -9.01
#